data_AF-A0A969LC38-F1
#
_entry.id   AF-A0A969LC38-F1
#
_cell.length_a   1.000
_cell.length_b   1.000
_cell.length_c   1.000
_cell.angle_alpha   90.00
_cell.angle_beta   90.00
_cell.angle_gamma   90.00
#
_symmetry.space_group_name_H-M   'P 1'
#
loop_
_entity.id
_entity.type
_entity.pdbx_description
1 polymer ?
#
loop_
_entity_poly.entity_id
_entity_poly.type
_entity_poly.pdbx_seq_one_letter_code
_entity_poly.pdbx_strand_id
1 'polypeptide(L)'
;MRTEPGADVAGLVSELRARQNDAGAYKLWPGSEELVEFVALYAQHFLLEAAERGEAVPGDLIANGNNFLRSVAARDGNNLVDERQTAYAIYLLTRQGQRMSTEIAAARKRLEERYRGQWEQDLTAAWLAAALDLMRQDRDAGQLIGRTRFGVARSMTHTTIR
;
A
#
# COMPACT_ATOMS: atom_id res chain seq x y z
N MET A 1 -15.57 -22.12 25.05
CA MET A 1 -14.71 -22.15 23.85
C MET A 1 -13.89 -20.89 23.88
N ARG A 2 -12.57 -20.99 24.03
CA ARG A 2 -11.67 -19.85 24.05
C ARG A 2 -11.38 -19.54 22.58
N THR A 3 -11.93 -18.45 22.05
CA THR A 3 -11.57 -17.97 20.71
C THR A 3 -10.11 -17.53 20.79
N GLU A 4 -9.27 -18.13 19.95
CA GLU A 4 -7.87 -17.71 19.81
C GLU A 4 -7.84 -16.23 19.36
N PRO A 5 -6.88 -15.42 19.82
CA PRO A 5 -6.64 -14.09 19.26
C PRO A 5 -6.51 -14.18 17.73
N GLY A 6 -7.30 -13.38 16.99
CA GLY A 6 -7.38 -13.41 15.52
C GLY A 6 -8.29 -14.49 14.91
N ALA A 7 -9.08 -15.22 15.71
CA ALA A 7 -10.03 -16.22 15.18
C ALA A 7 -11.23 -15.62 14.42
N ASP A 8 -11.49 -14.31 14.60
CA ASP A 8 -12.48 -13.53 13.88
C ASP A 8 -11.98 -12.10 13.60
N VAL A 9 -12.71 -11.35 12.78
CA VAL A 9 -12.32 -9.99 12.35
C VAL A 9 -12.20 -9.05 13.56
N ALA A 10 -13.08 -9.16 14.55
CA ALA A 10 -13.07 -8.32 15.73
C ALA A 10 -11.80 -8.54 16.59
N GLY A 11 -11.40 -9.81 16.76
CA GLY A 11 -10.15 -10.19 17.42
C GLY A 11 -8.93 -9.60 16.70
N LEU A 12 -8.89 -9.70 15.37
CA LEU A 12 -7.79 -9.12 14.57
C LEU A 12 -7.75 -7.59 14.65
N VAL A 13 -8.90 -6.91 14.63
CA VAL A 13 -8.99 -5.45 14.83
C VAL A 13 -8.44 -5.05 16.21
N SER A 14 -8.78 -5.81 17.26
CA SER A 14 -8.26 -5.59 18.61
C SER A 14 -6.74 -5.74 18.66
N GLU A 15 -6.19 -6.77 18.01
CA GLU A 15 -4.74 -6.95 17.92
C GLU A 15 -4.04 -5.84 17.16
N LEU A 16 -4.58 -5.44 16.01
CA LEU A 16 -3.99 -4.34 15.22
C LEU A 16 -4.00 -3.03 16.00
N ARG A 17 -5.05 -2.77 16.78
CA ARG A 17 -5.10 -1.61 17.68
C ARG A 17 -3.98 -1.64 18.71
N ALA A 18 -3.72 -2.79 19.33
CA ALA A 18 -2.65 -2.93 20.31
C ALA A 18 -1.24 -2.79 19.69
N ARG A 19 -1.11 -2.99 18.37
CA ARG A 19 0.15 -2.87 17.62
C ARG A 19 0.32 -1.51 16.93
N GLN A 20 -0.69 -0.64 16.92
CA GLN A 20 -0.58 0.68 16.32
C GLN A 20 0.31 1.57 17.19
N ASN A 21 1.34 2.17 16.61
CA ASN A 21 2.22 3.13 17.28
C ASN A 21 1.71 4.57 17.15
N ASP A 22 2.40 5.51 17.79
CA ASP A 22 2.01 6.94 17.81
C ASP A 22 2.02 7.60 16.41
N ALA A 23 2.78 7.04 15.46
CA ALA A 23 2.78 7.49 14.07
C ALA A 23 1.62 6.91 13.25
N GLY A 24 0.83 5.99 13.82
CA GLY A 24 -0.27 5.28 13.17
C GLY A 24 0.12 4.00 12.43
N ALA A 25 1.41 3.65 12.42
CA ALA A 25 1.90 2.43 11.78
C ALA A 25 1.72 1.20 12.69
N TYR A 26 1.71 0.00 12.10
CA TYR A 26 1.49 -1.24 12.84
C TYR A 26 2.80 -2.01 13.04
N LYS A 27 3.14 -2.27 14.30
CA LYS A 27 4.32 -3.07 14.69
C LYS A 27 4.15 -4.52 14.24
N LEU A 28 5.24 -5.16 13.80
CA LEU A 28 5.19 -6.55 13.33
C LEU A 28 4.78 -7.51 14.45
N TRP A 29 5.39 -7.34 15.62
CA TRP A 29 5.09 -8.11 16.82
C TRP A 29 4.71 -7.21 18.00
N PRO A 30 3.81 -7.65 18.90
CA PRO A 30 3.51 -6.93 20.13
C PRO A 30 4.79 -6.66 20.94
N GLY A 31 4.99 -5.41 21.38
CA GLY A 31 6.15 -5.01 22.19
C GLY A 31 7.48 -4.86 21.42
N SER A 32 7.51 -5.15 20.11
CA SER A 32 8.67 -4.88 19.27
C SER A 32 8.70 -3.41 18.80
N GLU A 33 9.89 -2.90 18.47
CA GLU A 33 10.03 -1.66 17.67
C GLU A 33 10.22 -1.96 16.17
N GLU A 34 10.12 -3.23 15.78
CA GLU A 34 10.28 -3.64 14.39
C GLU A 34 9.05 -3.24 13.57
N LEU A 35 9.29 -2.40 12.56
CA LEU A 35 8.29 -1.94 11.61
C LEU A 35 8.65 -2.42 10.21
N VAL A 36 7.77 -3.25 9.64
CA VAL A 36 7.85 -3.62 8.22
C VAL A 36 6.80 -2.80 7.47
N GLU A 37 7.25 -1.81 6.69
CA GLU A 37 6.35 -0.82 6.06
C GLU A 37 5.24 -1.47 5.23
N PHE A 38 5.55 -2.52 4.44
CA PHE A 38 4.55 -3.25 3.68
C PHE A 38 3.46 -3.89 4.57
N VAL A 39 3.85 -4.46 5.72
CA VAL A 39 2.91 -5.06 6.67
C VAL A 39 2.00 -3.99 7.28
N ALA A 40 2.55 -2.82 7.62
CA ALA A 40 1.74 -1.71 8.11
C ALA A 40 0.75 -1.19 7.06
N LEU A 41 1.17 -1.06 5.80
CA LEU A 41 0.26 -0.70 4.70
C LEU A 41 -0.83 -1.75 4.48
N TYR A 42 -0.47 -3.03 4.52
CA TYR A 42 -1.41 -4.13 4.36
C TYR A 42 -2.41 -4.21 5.51
N ALA A 43 -1.97 -4.00 6.76
CA ALA A 43 -2.85 -3.91 7.92
C ALA A 43 -3.86 -2.76 7.77
N GLN A 44 -3.41 -1.60 7.31
CA GLN A 44 -4.33 -0.48 7.03
C GLN A 44 -5.32 -0.83 5.92
N HIS A 45 -4.86 -1.47 4.84
CA HIS A 45 -5.74 -1.91 3.75
C HIS A 45 -6.82 -2.87 4.27
N PHE A 46 -6.43 -3.87 5.07
CA PHE A 46 -7.37 -4.81 5.67
C PHE A 46 -8.44 -4.09 6.50
N LEU A 47 -8.05 -3.13 7.35
CA LEU A 47 -8.99 -2.38 8.18
C LEU A 47 -9.97 -1.54 7.35
N LEU A 48 -9.50 -0.98 6.23
CA LEU A 48 -10.37 -0.26 5.28
C LEU A 48 -11.38 -1.20 4.63
N GLU A 49 -10.94 -2.38 4.16
CA GLU A 49 -11.86 -3.37 3.57
C GLU A 49 -12.87 -3.91 4.58
N ALA A 50 -12.45 -4.15 5.82
CA ALA A 50 -13.34 -4.59 6.89
C ALA A 50 -14.42 -3.53 7.15
N ALA A 51 -14.03 -2.26 7.29
CA ALA A 51 -14.98 -1.16 7.49
C ALA A 51 -15.96 -1.02 6.32
N GLU A 52 -15.48 -1.09 5.07
CA GLU A 52 -16.32 -1.04 3.86
C GLU A 52 -17.32 -2.21 3.78
N ARG A 53 -17.01 -3.35 4.40
CA ARG A 53 -17.87 -4.54 4.46
C ARG A 53 -18.83 -4.54 5.66
N GLY A 54 -18.84 -3.47 6.45
CA GLY A 54 -19.75 -3.30 7.59
C GLY A 54 -19.24 -3.90 8.90
N GLU A 55 -17.97 -4.30 8.97
CA GLU A 55 -17.36 -4.74 10.22
C GLU A 55 -17.14 -3.57 11.18
N ALA A 56 -17.20 -3.83 12.48
CA ALA A 56 -17.05 -2.82 13.52
C ALA A 56 -15.58 -2.39 13.71
N VAL A 57 -15.07 -1.58 12.79
CA VAL A 57 -13.72 -1.00 12.88
C VAL A 57 -13.79 0.38 13.54
N PRO A 58 -13.03 0.64 14.63
CA PRO A 58 -12.98 1.94 15.27
C PRO A 58 -12.48 3.04 14.31
N GLY A 59 -13.23 4.15 14.20
CA GLY A 59 -12.88 5.23 13.27
C GLY A 59 -11.55 5.93 13.61
N ASP A 60 -11.19 5.99 14.89
CA ASP A 60 -9.92 6.55 15.34
C ASP A 60 -8.71 5.68 14.93
N LEU A 61 -8.88 4.35 14.93
CA LEU A 61 -7.86 3.42 14.45
C LEU A 61 -7.52 3.68 12.97
N ILE A 62 -8.56 3.85 12.14
CA ILE A 62 -8.41 4.23 10.72
C ILE A 62 -7.77 5.61 10.58
N ALA A 63 -8.26 6.60 11.33
CA ALA A 63 -7.77 7.98 11.26
C ALA A 63 -6.27 8.09 11.62
N ASN A 64 -5.84 7.35 12.65
CA ASN A 64 -4.44 7.26 13.04
C ASN A 64 -3.61 6.58 11.94
N GLY A 65 -4.08 5.46 11.39
CA GLY A 65 -3.39 4.79 10.28
C GLY A 65 -3.25 5.68 9.04
N ASN A 66 -4.21 6.57 8.80
CA ASN A 66 -4.12 7.57 7.73
C ASN A 66 -3.02 8.62 7.96
N ASN A 67 -2.57 8.87 9.20
CA ASN A 67 -1.38 9.70 9.45
C ASN A 67 -0.13 9.04 8.86
N PHE A 68 0.04 7.74 9.13
CA PHE A 68 1.12 6.95 8.55
C PHE A 68 1.03 6.91 7.02
N LEU A 69 -0.16 6.65 6.44
CA LEU A 69 -0.34 6.66 4.99
C LEU A 69 0.06 8.00 4.36
N ARG A 70 -0.32 9.14 4.97
CA ARG A 70 0.05 10.46 4.47
C ARG A 70 1.57 10.68 4.50
N SER A 71 2.22 10.24 5.58
CA SER A 71 3.69 10.29 5.67
C SER A 71 4.34 9.46 4.56
N VAL A 72 3.83 8.26 4.29
CA VAL A 72 4.36 7.39 3.23
C VAL A 72 4.07 7.96 1.84
N ALA A 73 2.87 8.49 1.59
CA ALA A 73 2.47 9.05 0.30
C ALA A 73 3.27 10.31 -0.09
N ALA A 74 3.68 11.11 0.90
CA ALA A 74 4.42 12.36 0.68
C ALA A 74 5.94 12.17 0.58
N ARG A 75 6.48 10.96 0.85
CA ARG A 75 7.92 10.74 0.90
C ARG A 75 8.58 10.63 -0.48
N ASP A 76 9.88 10.84 -0.50
CA ASP A 76 10.76 10.44 -1.59
C ASP A 76 11.34 9.06 -1.30
N GLY A 77 11.09 8.07 -2.17
CA GLY A 77 11.55 6.70 -1.96
C GLY A 77 13.04 6.53 -2.24
N ASN A 78 13.74 5.71 -1.45
CA ASN A 78 15.18 5.49 -1.65
C ASN A 78 15.49 4.48 -2.76
N ASN A 79 14.54 3.60 -3.06
CA ASN A 79 14.64 2.53 -4.03
C ASN A 79 13.26 2.28 -4.70
N LEU A 80 13.16 1.34 -5.64
CA LEU A 80 11.88 1.06 -6.31
C LEU A 80 10.84 0.38 -5.41
N VAL A 81 11.28 -0.40 -4.41
CA VAL A 81 10.38 -1.03 -3.42
C VAL A 81 9.71 0.05 -2.56
N ASP A 82 10.48 1.05 -2.18
CA ASP A 82 9.99 2.21 -1.45
C ASP A 82 8.94 2.99 -2.26
N GLU A 83 9.23 3.30 -3.52
CA GLU A 83 8.25 4.01 -4.37
C GLU A 83 6.99 3.16 -4.63
N ARG A 84 7.10 1.83 -4.62
CA ARG A 84 5.94 0.93 -4.66
C ARG A 84 5.07 1.11 -3.41
N GLN A 85 5.67 1.25 -2.24
CA GLN A 85 4.95 1.50 -0.99
C GLN A 85 4.32 2.90 -0.97
N THR A 86 5.02 3.92 -1.49
CA THR A 86 4.46 5.26 -1.74
C THR A 86 3.21 5.19 -2.61
N ALA A 87 3.27 4.50 -3.75
CA ALA A 87 2.13 4.33 -4.65
C ALA A 87 0.97 3.58 -3.99
N TYR A 88 1.27 2.58 -3.16
CA TYR A 88 0.25 1.84 -2.42
C TYR A 88 -0.45 2.71 -1.37
N ALA A 89 0.30 3.54 -0.62
CA ALA A 89 -0.28 4.48 0.33
C ALA A 89 -1.18 5.53 -0.35
N ILE A 90 -0.74 6.07 -1.50
CA ILE A 90 -1.54 6.97 -2.34
C ILE A 90 -2.86 6.30 -2.72
N TYR A 91 -2.81 5.07 -3.23
CA TYR A 91 -4.01 4.32 -3.58
C TYR A 91 -4.97 4.16 -2.40
N LEU A 92 -4.48 3.76 -1.22
CA LEU A 92 -5.31 3.59 -0.02
C LEU A 92 -5.96 4.89 0.47
N LEU A 93 -5.26 6.03 0.35
CA LEU A 93 -5.85 7.34 0.66
C LEU A 93 -6.91 7.73 -0.38
N THR A 94 -6.66 7.46 -1.66
CA THR A 94 -7.61 7.74 -2.73
C THR A 94 -8.87 6.87 -2.67
N ARG A 95 -8.76 5.60 -2.26
CA ARG A 95 -9.93 4.73 -1.99
C ARG A 95 -10.89 5.35 -0.97
N GLN A 96 -10.35 6.10 -0.02
CA GLN A 96 -11.10 6.81 1.01
C GLN A 96 -11.63 8.19 0.54
N GLY A 97 -11.52 8.50 -0.77
CA GLY A 97 -12.00 9.75 -1.36
C GLY A 97 -11.02 10.93 -1.26
N GLN A 98 -9.79 10.72 -0.81
CA GLN A 98 -8.78 11.79 -0.77
C GLN A 98 -8.20 12.05 -2.17
N ARG A 99 -8.14 13.32 -2.57
CA ARG A 99 -7.52 13.72 -3.84
C ARG A 99 -6.01 13.76 -3.69
N MET A 100 -5.31 12.83 -4.34
CA MET A 100 -3.86 12.65 -4.24
C MET A 100 -3.11 13.07 -5.53
N SER A 101 -3.67 13.98 -6.33
CA SER A 101 -3.10 14.36 -7.63
C SER A 101 -1.67 14.90 -7.54
N THR A 102 -1.37 15.64 -6.46
CA THR A 102 -0.04 16.22 -6.23
C THR A 102 1.00 15.13 -5.94
N GLU A 103 0.65 14.19 -5.06
CA GLU A 103 1.51 13.07 -4.66
C GLU A 103 1.72 12.10 -5.82
N ILE A 104 0.69 11.84 -6.63
CA ILE A 104 0.84 11.05 -7.88
C ILE A 104 1.81 11.75 -8.84
N ALA A 105 1.67 13.06 -9.06
CA ALA A 105 2.56 13.79 -9.95
C ALA A 105 4.02 13.76 -9.46
N ALA A 106 4.24 13.95 -8.16
CA ALA A 106 5.56 13.86 -7.54
C ALA A 106 6.16 12.46 -7.66
N ALA A 107 5.41 11.42 -7.32
CA ALA A 107 5.85 10.03 -7.44
C ALA A 107 6.19 9.66 -8.89
N ARG A 108 5.31 9.99 -9.85
CA ARG A 108 5.56 9.76 -11.28
C ARG A 108 6.83 10.45 -11.76
N LYS A 109 7.05 11.71 -11.38
CA LYS A 109 8.27 12.43 -11.74
C LYS A 109 9.52 11.68 -11.27
N ARG A 110 9.58 11.31 -9.99
CA ARG A 110 10.73 10.56 -9.44
C ARG A 110 10.94 9.21 -10.10
N LEU A 111 9.85 8.49 -10.39
CA LEU A 111 9.88 7.20 -11.06
C LEU A 111 10.43 7.29 -12.49
N GLU A 112 9.99 8.30 -13.24
CA GLU A 112 10.50 8.58 -14.59
C GLU A 112 11.98 9.04 -14.58
N GLU A 113 12.42 9.76 -13.55
CA GLU A 113 13.81 10.22 -13.43
C GLU A 113 14.76 9.09 -13.02
N ARG A 114 14.34 8.20 -12.11
CA ARG A 114 15.25 7.25 -11.44
C ARG A 114 15.09 5.78 -11.88
N TYR A 115 13.92 5.39 -12.39
CA TYR A 115 13.57 3.99 -12.64
C TYR A 115 12.91 3.75 -14.00
N ARG A 116 13.10 4.66 -14.95
CA ARG A 116 12.55 4.55 -16.31
C ARG A 116 12.86 3.21 -16.95
N GLY A 117 11.86 2.61 -17.59
CA GLY A 117 11.92 1.28 -18.19
C GLY A 117 11.76 0.11 -17.21
N GLN A 118 11.79 0.37 -15.89
CA GLN A 118 11.59 -0.63 -14.84
C GLN A 118 10.23 -0.46 -14.15
N TRP A 119 9.92 0.76 -13.70
CA TRP A 119 8.74 1.01 -12.87
C TRP A 119 7.40 0.84 -13.61
N GLU A 120 7.40 1.04 -14.92
CA GLU A 120 6.22 0.91 -15.78
C GLU A 120 5.74 -0.53 -15.88
N GLN A 121 6.60 -1.50 -15.56
CA GLN A 121 6.27 -2.92 -15.48
C GLN A 121 6.09 -3.39 -14.02
N ASP A 122 6.32 -2.51 -13.05
CA ASP A 122 6.21 -2.80 -11.63
C ASP A 122 4.77 -2.61 -11.13
N LEU A 123 4.45 -3.23 -9.99
CA LEU A 123 3.18 -3.01 -9.30
C LEU A 123 2.97 -1.53 -8.93
N THR A 124 4.04 -0.73 -8.78
CA THR A 124 3.98 0.72 -8.61
C THR A 124 3.10 1.40 -9.66
N ALA A 125 3.25 1.03 -10.94
CA ALA A 125 2.44 1.59 -12.02
C ALA A 125 0.95 1.22 -11.87
N ALA A 126 0.65 -0.02 -11.45
CA ALA A 126 -0.72 -0.45 -11.23
C ALA A 126 -1.40 0.30 -10.07
N TRP A 127 -0.70 0.53 -8.95
CA TRP A 127 -1.25 1.29 -7.82
C TRP A 127 -1.56 2.74 -8.19
N LEU A 128 -0.64 3.40 -8.90
CA LEU A 128 -0.87 4.76 -9.39
C LEU A 128 -2.00 4.82 -10.42
N ALA A 129 -2.12 3.81 -11.28
CA ALA A 129 -3.21 3.74 -12.26
C ALA A 129 -4.57 3.59 -11.55
N ALA A 130 -4.65 2.74 -10.53
CA ALA A 130 -5.86 2.58 -9.74
C ALA A 130 -6.23 3.85 -8.98
N ALA A 131 -5.25 4.57 -8.42
CA ALA A 131 -5.50 5.87 -7.78
C ALA A 131 -6.01 6.92 -8.79
N LEU A 132 -5.44 6.96 -10.00
CA LEU A 132 -5.93 7.84 -11.07
C LEU A 132 -7.37 7.50 -11.49
N ASP A 133 -7.68 6.21 -11.63
CA ASP A 133 -9.03 5.72 -11.99
C ASP A 133 -10.08 6.10 -10.94
N LEU A 134 -9.77 5.90 -9.65
CA LEU A 134 -10.63 6.32 -8.54
C LEU A 134 -10.90 7.83 -8.54
N MET A 135 -9.97 8.65 -9.05
CA MET A 135 -10.14 10.09 -9.24
C MET A 135 -10.75 10.48 -10.60
N ARG A 136 -11.23 9.50 -11.39
CA ARG A 136 -11.83 9.69 -12.72
C ARG A 136 -10.87 10.24 -13.77
N GLN A 137 -9.57 9.93 -13.65
CA GLN A 137 -8.53 10.27 -14.62
C GLN A 137 -8.28 9.10 -15.58
N ASP A 138 -9.35 8.60 -16.19
CA ASP A 138 -9.42 7.33 -16.93
C ASP A 138 -8.35 7.21 -18.03
N ARG A 139 -8.04 8.31 -18.72
CA ARG A 139 -7.00 8.34 -19.77
C ARG A 139 -5.61 8.05 -19.21
N ASP A 140 -5.26 8.71 -18.11
CA ASP A 140 -3.93 8.60 -17.51
C ASP A 140 -3.77 7.25 -16.80
N ALA A 141 -4.85 6.79 -16.14
CA ALA A 141 -4.94 5.44 -15.60
C ALA A 141 -4.72 4.37 -16.69
N GLY A 142 -5.43 4.49 -17.81
CA GLY A 142 -5.35 3.57 -18.95
C GLY A 142 -3.94 3.52 -19.58
N GLN A 143 -3.28 4.68 -19.74
CA GLN A 143 -1.91 4.72 -20.24
C GLN A 143 -0.94 4.00 -19.31
N LEU A 144 -1.15 4.13 -18.00
CA LEU A 144 -0.23 3.59 -17.02
C LEU A 144 -0.40 2.08 -16.86
N ILE A 145 -1.64 1.61 -16.68
CA ILE A 145 -1.94 0.18 -16.54
C ILE A 145 -1.64 -0.62 -17.81
N GLY A 146 -1.78 0.00 -18.99
CA GLY A 146 -1.51 -0.67 -20.27
C GLY A 146 -0.03 -1.00 -20.49
N ARG A 147 0.88 -0.38 -19.74
CA ARG A 147 2.32 -0.68 -19.78
C ARG A 147 2.73 -1.76 -18.77
N THR A 148 1.91 -1.98 -17.75
CA THR A 148 2.16 -2.99 -16.72
C THR A 148 1.93 -4.39 -17.28
N ARG A 149 2.95 -5.24 -17.26
CA ARG A 149 2.82 -6.65 -17.65
C ARG A 149 2.52 -7.50 -16.43
N PHE A 150 1.30 -8.02 -16.32
CA PHE A 150 0.95 -9.00 -15.30
C PHE A 150 1.44 -10.40 -15.72
N GLY A 151 2.23 -11.06 -14.87
CA GLY A 151 2.48 -12.51 -15.01
C GLY A 151 3.50 -12.95 -16.06
N VAL A 152 4.61 -12.23 -16.27
CA VAL A 152 5.73 -12.81 -17.02
C VAL A 152 6.49 -13.76 -16.09
N ALA A 153 6.29 -15.07 -16.26
CA ALA A 153 7.15 -16.08 -15.68
C ALA A 153 8.60 -15.78 -16.08
N ARG A 154 9.43 -15.40 -15.10
CA ARG A 154 10.86 -15.20 -15.31
C ARG A 154 11.42 -16.58 -15.64
N SER A 155 11.69 -16.87 -16.91
CA SER A 155 12.33 -18.13 -17.32
C SER A 155 13.64 -18.27 -16.55
N MET A 156 13.65 -19.09 -15.51
CA MET A 156 14.86 -19.44 -14.77
C MET A 156 15.69 -20.29 -15.72
N THR A 157 16.67 -19.68 -16.38
CA THR A 157 17.67 -20.42 -17.14
C THR A 157 18.54 -21.14 -16.12
N HIS A 158 18.22 -22.41 -15.85
CA HIS A 158 19.04 -23.26 -14.99
C HIS A 158 20.28 -23.65 -15.80
N THR A 159 21.39 -22.92 -15.61
CA THR A 159 22.69 -23.33 -16.13
C THR A 159 23.14 -24.56 -15.35
N THR A 160 22.93 -25.75 -15.92
CA THR A 160 23.56 -26.98 -15.45
C THR A 160 25.06 -26.86 -15.67
N ILE A 161 25.82 -26.65 -14.60
CA ILE A 161 27.26 -26.87 -14.60
C ILE A 161 27.47 -28.38 -14.49
N ARG A 162 28.14 -28.96 -15.49
CA ARG A 162 28.66 -30.34 -15.46
C ARG A 162 29.96 -30.39 -14.68
#